data_AF-A0A6G8JHV4-F1
#
_entry.id   AF-A0A6G8JHV4-F1
#
_cell.length_a   1.000
_cell.length_b   1.000
_cell.length_c   1.000
_cell.angle_alpha   90.00
_cell.angle_beta   90.00
_cell.angle_gamma   90.00
#
_symmetry.space_group_name_H-M   'P 1'
#
loop_
_entity.id
_entity.type
_entity.pdbx_description
1 polymer ?
#
loop_
_entity_poly.entity_id
_entity_poly.type
_entity_poly.pdbx_seq_one_letter_code
_entity_poly.pdbx_strand_id
1 'polypeptide(L)'
;MQNELAQTIPELISWTKDREFSLSLSSDRLAFLLAISIYNQEQTDGELLESDLIDLFRYVSNSFEQSDATFTQRANNAINDLVRQRLLNRFSSEFTEGLAIYRVTPLGVGISNYYVRQREFSTLRLSIQLSIVADEIQRASVAAEEGTEASKDERFWRNNVFAPLKYSVAEIFDSIDLSQRIMDENQHQIRERIAELLSQNWHEAIMSCEQLLDETSGNLRELQDTLNAAGDKLQAQLLRIQSCLIARDDLDFIDQLIVNLQNKLDRIISWGQQAIDLWIGYDRHVHKFIRTAIDMDKNRVFGQRLRQSIQDYYNSPWLLYTAKADALLDLRDDEAMLNEAESVGELPSELEYESLSDVQEQIVSAMQAHLAPFRAEGKPIDLGVILREQLARFPESRHFDVARIIVDQAVKLGMASQDSQAVYPQWQSINDQGAEVQANVIDQYNK
;
A
#
# COMPACT_ATOMS: atom_id res chain seq x y z
N MET A 1 22.50 29.70 -14.95
CA MET A 1 22.77 29.62 -13.49
C MET A 1 21.61 28.82 -12.87
N GLN A 2 21.60 27.52 -13.14
CA GLN A 2 20.55 26.57 -12.72
C GLN A 2 21.10 25.70 -11.59
N ASN A 3 20.21 25.36 -10.65
CA ASN A 3 20.28 24.25 -9.70
C ASN A 3 21.34 24.30 -8.58
N GLU A 4 20.94 24.93 -7.48
CA GLU A 4 21.04 24.30 -6.15
C GLU A 4 19.65 24.36 -5.52
N LEU A 5 18.69 23.66 -6.13
CA LEU A 5 17.51 23.23 -5.38
C LEU A 5 18.01 22.07 -4.52
N ALA A 6 17.96 22.24 -3.20
CA ALA A 6 18.39 21.22 -2.26
C ALA A 6 17.79 19.85 -2.65
N GLN A 7 18.67 18.88 -2.87
CA GLN A 7 18.29 17.58 -3.44
C GLN A 7 17.74 16.64 -2.35
N THR A 8 18.03 16.95 -1.09
CA THR A 8 17.57 16.17 0.06
C THR A 8 16.81 17.02 1.08
N ILE A 9 15.90 16.40 1.84
CA ILE A 9 15.11 17.09 2.87
C ILE A 9 16.00 17.82 3.89
N PRO A 10 17.08 17.20 4.45
CA PRO A 10 17.93 17.90 5.43
C PRO A 10 18.70 19.09 4.84
N GLU A 11 19.14 18.97 3.59
CA GLU A 11 19.81 20.05 2.87
C GLU A 11 18.86 21.23 2.63
N LEU A 12 17.59 20.96 2.31
CA LEU A 12 16.57 22.00 2.13
C LEU A 12 16.31 22.76 3.43
N ILE A 13 16.32 22.06 4.56
CA ILE A 13 16.19 22.66 5.89
C ILE A 13 17.41 23.53 6.20
N SER A 14 18.63 23.05 5.95
CA SER A 14 19.86 23.85 6.12
C SER A 14 19.82 25.10 5.25
N TRP A 15 19.49 24.95 3.97
CA TRP A 15 19.40 26.05 3.02
C TRP A 15 18.37 27.11 3.43
N THR A 16 17.23 26.68 3.97
CA THR A 16 16.19 27.58 4.50
C THR A 16 16.70 28.36 5.72
N LYS A 17 17.44 27.69 6.60
CA LYS A 17 18.06 28.30 7.78
C LYS A 17 19.15 29.29 7.40
N ASP A 18 20.05 28.93 6.49
CA ASP A 18 21.20 29.75 6.08
C ASP A 18 20.75 31.01 5.33
N ARG A 19 19.62 30.95 4.63
CA ARG A 19 19.02 32.10 3.94
C ARG A 19 18.00 32.87 4.77
N GLU A 20 17.79 32.48 6.03
CA GLU A 20 16.85 33.09 6.97
C GLU A 20 15.46 33.35 6.37
N PHE A 21 14.89 32.36 5.66
CA PHE A 21 13.55 32.53 5.10
C PHE A 21 12.50 32.57 6.22
N SER A 22 11.75 33.68 6.29
CA SER A 22 10.68 33.87 7.25
C SER A 22 9.55 34.70 6.65
N LEU A 23 8.32 34.35 7.02
CA LEU A 23 7.11 35.13 6.71
C LEU A 23 6.43 35.51 8.01
N SER A 24 6.23 36.81 8.21
CA SER A 24 5.60 37.40 9.39
C SER A 24 4.58 38.43 8.93
N LEU A 25 3.34 37.98 8.76
CA LEU A 25 2.22 38.80 8.32
C LEU A 25 1.14 38.85 9.40
N SER A 26 1.20 39.88 10.25
CA SER A 26 0.10 40.24 11.16
C SER A 26 -1.12 40.75 10.37
N SER A 27 -2.28 40.86 11.02
CA SER A 27 -3.54 41.25 10.36
C SER A 27 -3.46 42.61 9.65
N ASP A 28 -2.75 43.58 10.23
CA ASP A 28 -2.50 44.90 9.64
C ASP A 28 -1.54 44.82 8.43
N ARG A 29 -0.47 44.03 8.52
CA ARG A 29 0.49 43.79 7.44
C ARG A 29 -0.15 43.04 6.27
N LEU A 30 -0.99 42.06 6.56
CA LEU A 30 -1.77 41.33 5.56
C LEU A 30 -2.75 42.28 4.88
N ALA A 31 -3.54 43.06 5.64
CA ALA A 31 -4.45 44.05 5.08
C ALA A 31 -3.73 45.05 4.15
N PHE A 32 -2.52 45.48 4.53
CA PHE A 32 -1.68 46.32 3.68
C PHE A 32 -1.24 45.63 2.38
N LEU A 33 -0.78 44.38 2.46
CA LEU A 33 -0.44 43.60 1.26
C LEU A 33 -1.65 43.38 0.34
N LEU A 34 -2.83 43.15 0.90
CA LEU A 34 -4.08 43.00 0.13
C LEU A 34 -4.47 44.32 -0.55
N ALA A 35 -4.37 45.46 0.16
CA ALA A 35 -4.62 46.77 -0.41
C ALA A 35 -3.68 47.08 -1.59
N ILE A 36 -2.38 46.78 -1.44
CA ILE A 36 -1.40 46.91 -2.53
C ILE A 36 -1.80 46.02 -3.72
N SER A 37 -2.22 44.78 -3.47
CA SER A 37 -2.59 43.87 -4.54
C SER A 37 -3.84 44.29 -5.31
N ILE A 38 -4.83 44.89 -4.64
CA ILE A 38 -6.04 45.42 -5.29
C ILE A 38 -5.65 46.64 -6.13
N TYR A 39 -4.90 47.57 -5.55
CA TYR A 39 -4.47 48.78 -6.25
C TYR A 39 -3.62 48.44 -7.50
N ASN A 40 -2.69 47.49 -7.38
CA ASN A 40 -1.87 47.03 -8.51
C ASN A 40 -2.68 46.32 -9.61
N GLN A 41 -3.88 45.80 -9.32
CA GLN A 41 -4.75 45.23 -10.36
C GLN A 41 -5.56 46.31 -11.10
N GLU A 42 -5.94 47.38 -10.41
CA GLU A 42 -6.71 48.49 -10.98
C GLU A 42 -5.83 49.51 -11.73
N GLN A 43 -4.55 49.58 -11.37
CA GLN A 43 -3.60 50.50 -11.99
C GLN A 43 -3.32 50.08 -13.45
N THR A 44 -3.77 50.93 -14.37
CA THR A 44 -3.65 50.70 -15.82
C THR A 44 -2.35 51.22 -16.40
N ASP A 45 -1.74 52.24 -15.77
CA ASP A 45 -0.48 52.86 -16.19
C ASP A 45 0.47 53.08 -15.00
N GLY A 46 1.70 52.60 -15.15
CA GLY A 46 2.80 52.81 -14.20
C GLY A 46 3.01 51.68 -13.18
N GLU A 47 4.23 51.63 -12.64
CA GLU A 47 4.58 50.75 -11.52
C GLU A 47 4.38 51.50 -10.20
N LEU A 48 4.23 50.78 -9.09
CA LEU A 48 3.94 51.38 -7.77
C LEU A 48 5.07 52.28 -7.29
N LEU A 49 4.74 53.50 -6.88
CA LEU A 49 5.70 54.43 -6.28
C LEU A 49 5.67 54.34 -4.74
N GLU A 50 6.72 54.85 -4.11
CA GLU A 50 6.79 54.94 -2.64
C GLU A 50 5.65 55.79 -2.04
N SER A 51 5.23 56.86 -2.75
CA SER A 51 4.09 57.69 -2.38
C SER A 51 2.80 56.88 -2.29
N ASP A 52 2.56 56.02 -3.28
CA ASP A 52 1.34 55.24 -3.39
C ASP A 52 1.27 54.21 -2.26
N LEU A 53 2.41 53.58 -1.93
CA LEU A 53 2.51 52.66 -0.79
C LEU A 53 2.24 53.36 0.55
N ILE A 54 2.76 54.58 0.73
CA ILE A 54 2.51 55.36 1.95
C ILE A 54 1.03 55.74 2.05
N ASP A 55 0.39 56.14 0.95
CA ASP A 55 -1.03 56.48 0.95
C ASP A 55 -1.92 55.25 1.21
N LEU A 56 -1.59 54.09 0.61
CA LEU A 56 -2.26 52.82 0.93
C LEU A 56 -2.08 52.43 2.40
N PHE A 57 -0.87 52.63 2.97
CA PHE A 57 -0.63 52.37 4.38
C PHE A 57 -1.43 53.32 5.30
N ARG A 58 -1.71 54.55 4.85
CA ARG A 58 -2.57 55.50 5.58
C ARG A 58 -3.99 54.96 5.73
N TYR A 59 -4.58 54.39 4.68
CA TYR A 59 -5.90 53.77 4.77
C TYR A 59 -5.91 52.64 5.81
N VAL A 60 -4.91 51.76 5.78
CA VAL A 60 -4.80 50.66 6.75
C VAL A 60 -4.60 51.19 8.17
N SER A 61 -3.67 52.13 8.39
CA SER A 61 -3.42 52.72 9.71
C SER A 61 -4.68 53.35 10.32
N ASN A 62 -5.51 54.00 9.48
CA ASN A 62 -6.77 54.60 9.90
C ASN A 62 -7.82 53.53 10.26
N SER A 63 -7.94 52.47 9.46
CA SER A 63 -8.88 51.36 9.72
C SER A 63 -8.54 50.59 11.00
N PHE A 64 -7.26 50.52 11.38
CA PHE A 64 -6.80 49.87 12.61
C PHE A 64 -6.63 50.85 13.79
N GLU A 65 -7.15 52.09 13.68
CA GLU A 65 -7.14 53.12 14.74
C GLU A 65 -5.74 53.41 15.33
N GLN A 66 -4.70 53.37 14.50
CA GLN A 66 -3.32 53.53 14.95
C GLN A 66 -2.91 55.01 15.01
N SER A 67 -1.98 55.36 15.91
CA SER A 67 -1.57 56.76 16.14
C SER A 67 -0.84 57.41 14.95
N ASP A 68 -1.28 58.61 14.56
CA ASP A 68 -0.67 59.42 13.49
C ASP A 68 0.74 59.93 13.81
N ALA A 69 1.09 60.06 15.10
CA ALA A 69 2.38 60.62 15.52
C ALA A 69 3.59 59.80 15.04
N THR A 70 3.40 58.51 14.78
CA THR A 70 4.46 57.57 14.35
C THR A 70 4.26 57.05 12.92
N PHE A 71 3.32 57.62 12.17
CA PHE A 71 2.88 57.13 10.87
C PHE A 71 4.04 56.87 9.89
N THR A 72 4.89 57.87 9.62
CA THR A 72 5.97 57.78 8.64
C THR A 72 6.99 56.68 8.99
N GLN A 73 7.34 56.55 10.27
CA GLN A 73 8.25 55.49 10.71
C GLN A 73 7.62 54.11 10.55
N ARG A 74 6.33 53.96 10.89
CA ARG A 74 5.60 52.70 10.78
C ARG A 74 5.39 52.29 9.32
N ALA A 75 5.09 53.24 8.43
CA ALA A 75 4.98 53.03 6.99
C ALA A 75 6.30 52.53 6.39
N ASN A 76 7.41 53.21 6.68
CA ASN A 76 8.72 52.80 6.18
C ASN A 76 9.13 51.43 6.73
N ASN A 77 8.85 51.16 8.01
CA ASN A 77 9.08 49.85 8.59
C ASN A 77 8.21 48.77 7.94
N ALA A 78 6.96 49.08 7.56
CA ALA A 78 6.07 48.16 6.85
C ALA A 78 6.62 47.79 5.48
N ILE A 79 7.00 48.79 4.70
CA ILE A 79 7.51 48.62 3.34
C ILE A 79 8.83 47.84 3.38
N ASN A 80 9.75 48.22 4.27
CA ASN A 80 11.03 47.53 4.42
C ASN A 80 10.86 46.08 4.88
N ASP A 81 9.89 45.80 5.74
CA ASP A 81 9.58 44.45 6.20
C ASP A 81 9.01 43.59 5.06
N LEU A 82 8.08 44.13 4.25
CA LEU A 82 7.56 43.44 3.06
C LEU A 82 8.67 43.17 2.03
N VAL A 83 9.63 44.08 1.87
CA VAL A 83 10.80 43.87 1.00
C VAL A 83 11.73 42.80 1.58
N ARG A 84 12.02 42.86 2.89
CA ARG A 84 12.87 41.86 3.57
C ARG A 84 12.29 40.45 3.46
N GLN A 85 10.97 40.31 3.58
CA GLN A 85 10.24 39.04 3.45
C GLN A 85 10.02 38.61 1.99
N ARG A 86 10.59 39.33 1.01
CA ARG A 86 10.48 39.05 -0.44
C ARG A 86 9.05 39.09 -0.97
N LEU A 87 8.18 39.89 -0.37
CA LEU A 87 6.80 40.13 -0.83
C LEU A 87 6.73 41.30 -1.82
N LEU A 88 7.66 42.25 -1.68
CA LEU A 88 7.88 43.37 -2.60
C LEU A 88 9.34 43.38 -3.08
N ASN A 89 9.56 43.70 -4.35
CA ASN A 89 10.86 44.07 -4.89
C ASN A 89 10.96 45.58 -5.00
N ARG A 90 12.06 46.16 -4.52
CA ARG A 90 12.37 47.59 -4.65
C ARG A 90 13.39 47.78 -5.77
N PHE A 91 13.07 48.65 -6.72
CA PHE A 91 13.95 49.08 -7.80
C PHE A 91 14.29 50.56 -7.61
N SER A 92 15.56 50.86 -7.35
CA SER A 92 16.07 52.24 -7.35
C SER A 92 16.58 52.58 -8.74
N SER A 93 16.06 53.65 -9.33
CA SER A 93 16.62 54.20 -10.57
C SER A 93 17.72 55.20 -10.24
N GLU A 94 18.92 54.99 -10.80
CA GLU A 94 20.05 55.94 -10.66
C GLU A 94 19.80 57.28 -11.39
N PHE A 95 18.90 57.28 -12.38
CA PHE A 95 18.62 58.45 -13.23
C PHE A 95 17.60 59.43 -12.63
N THR A 96 16.87 59.01 -11.60
CA THR A 96 15.86 59.81 -10.93
C THR A 96 16.10 59.77 -9.42
N GLU A 97 16.80 60.78 -8.90
CA GLU A 97 17.07 60.90 -7.46
C GLU A 97 15.77 60.81 -6.65
N GLY A 98 15.67 59.78 -5.79
CA GLY A 98 14.58 59.63 -4.84
C GLY A 98 13.34 58.86 -5.34
N LEU A 99 13.31 58.38 -6.59
CA LEU A 99 12.22 57.52 -7.07
C LEU A 99 12.58 56.04 -6.94
N ALA A 100 11.95 55.37 -5.97
CA ALA A 100 11.93 53.92 -5.86
C ALA A 100 10.62 53.37 -6.41
N ILE A 101 10.73 52.37 -7.28
CA ILE A 101 9.61 51.63 -7.84
C ILE A 101 9.47 50.31 -7.09
N TYR A 102 8.24 49.91 -6.81
CA TYR A 102 7.91 48.68 -6.09
C TYR A 102 7.10 47.74 -6.97
N ARG A 103 7.43 46.44 -6.93
CA ARG A 103 6.65 45.40 -7.59
C ARG A 103 6.34 44.27 -6.64
N VAL A 104 5.10 43.80 -6.67
CA VAL A 104 4.68 42.61 -5.93
C VAL A 104 5.36 41.39 -6.53
N THR A 105 6.02 40.59 -5.69
CA THR A 105 6.71 39.37 -6.13
C THR A 105 5.72 38.23 -6.39
N PRO A 106 6.11 37.14 -7.08
CA PRO A 106 5.25 35.97 -7.23
C PRO A 106 4.72 35.41 -5.89
N LEU A 107 5.51 35.52 -4.82
CA LEU A 107 5.08 35.14 -3.48
C LEU A 107 3.99 36.08 -2.94
N GLY A 108 4.19 37.40 -3.06
CA GLY A 108 3.20 38.39 -2.65
C GLY A 108 1.90 38.26 -3.44
N VAL A 109 1.99 38.03 -4.75
CA VAL A 109 0.84 37.76 -5.64
C VAL A 109 0.15 36.44 -5.26
N GLY A 110 0.90 35.40 -4.90
CA GLY A 110 0.35 34.13 -4.45
C GLY A 110 -0.49 34.28 -3.18
N ILE A 111 0.06 34.94 -2.17
CA ILE A 111 -0.61 35.21 -0.89
C ILE A 111 -1.82 36.13 -1.10
N SER A 112 -1.69 37.20 -1.86
CA SER A 112 -2.80 38.13 -2.08
C SER A 112 -3.93 37.49 -2.89
N ASN A 113 -3.61 36.74 -3.96
CA ASN A 113 -4.61 36.06 -4.77
C ASN A 113 -5.36 34.97 -4.01
N TYR A 114 -4.81 34.44 -2.92
CA TYR A 114 -5.51 33.51 -2.05
C TYR A 114 -6.72 34.17 -1.38
N TYR A 115 -6.55 35.39 -0.85
CA TYR A 115 -7.60 36.11 -0.12
C TYR A 115 -8.48 37.00 -1.01
N VAL A 116 -7.90 37.68 -2.01
CA VAL A 116 -8.63 38.68 -2.84
C VAL A 116 -9.47 37.99 -3.92
N ARG A 117 -8.95 36.93 -4.55
CA ARG A 117 -9.70 36.24 -5.59
C ARG A 117 -10.59 35.21 -4.94
N GLN A 118 -11.90 35.44 -4.96
CA GLN A 118 -12.88 34.37 -4.80
C GLN A 118 -12.69 33.42 -5.98
N ARG A 119 -11.93 32.35 -5.75
CA ARG A 119 -11.74 31.31 -6.75
C ARG A 119 -12.92 30.36 -6.66
N GLU A 120 -13.90 30.60 -7.50
CA GLU A 120 -14.99 29.65 -7.67
C GLU A 120 -14.50 28.45 -8.48
N PHE A 121 -14.80 27.26 -7.96
CA PHE A 121 -14.63 26.03 -8.71
C PHE A 121 -15.62 26.02 -9.88
N SER A 122 -15.15 25.64 -11.07
CA SER A 122 -15.99 25.54 -12.26
C SER A 122 -15.65 24.27 -13.04
N THR A 123 -16.64 23.40 -13.19
CA THR A 123 -16.54 22.18 -13.99
C THR A 123 -16.25 22.49 -15.46
N LEU A 124 -16.83 23.58 -15.99
CA LEU A 124 -16.55 24.08 -17.34
C LEU A 124 -15.07 24.45 -17.51
N ARG A 125 -14.49 25.16 -16.55
CA ARG A 125 -13.07 25.54 -16.59
C ARG A 125 -12.18 24.29 -16.64
N LEU A 126 -12.46 23.30 -15.79
CA LEU A 126 -11.71 22.05 -15.75
C LEU A 126 -11.84 21.28 -17.09
N SER A 127 -13.04 21.18 -17.64
CA SER A 127 -13.28 20.54 -18.94
C SER A 127 -12.51 21.21 -20.08
N ILE A 128 -12.48 22.55 -20.12
CA ILE A 128 -11.67 23.31 -21.08
C ILE A 128 -10.18 23.02 -20.89
N GLN A 129 -9.69 23.02 -19.65
CA GLN A 129 -8.29 22.73 -19.33
C GLN A 129 -7.87 21.32 -19.77
N LEU A 130 -8.70 20.31 -19.49
CA LEU A 130 -8.47 18.93 -19.93
C LEU A 130 -8.48 18.80 -21.45
N SER A 131 -9.37 19.50 -22.15
CA SER A 131 -9.42 19.51 -23.61
C SER A 131 -8.14 20.09 -24.22
N ILE A 132 -7.65 21.22 -23.69
CA ILE A 132 -6.38 21.84 -24.13
C ILE A 132 -5.20 20.89 -23.88
N VAL A 133 -5.14 20.28 -22.70
CA VAL A 133 -4.07 19.31 -22.38
C VAL A 133 -4.12 18.10 -23.30
N ALA A 134 -5.32 17.57 -23.58
CA ALA A 134 -5.48 16.43 -24.46
C ALA A 134 -4.92 16.73 -25.85
N ASP A 135 -5.21 17.91 -26.40
CA ASP A 135 -4.71 18.34 -27.70
C ASP A 135 -3.19 18.58 -27.71
N GLU A 136 -2.63 19.21 -26.68
CA GLU A 136 -1.18 19.42 -26.56
C GLU A 136 -0.41 18.10 -26.41
N ILE A 137 -0.90 17.16 -25.59
CA ILE A 137 -0.29 15.83 -25.44
C ILE A 137 -0.44 15.04 -26.74
N GLN A 138 -1.58 15.12 -27.42
CA GLN A 138 -1.76 14.46 -28.70
C GLN A 138 -0.78 14.99 -29.76
N ARG A 139 -0.58 16.31 -29.84
CA ARG A 139 0.40 16.93 -30.74
C ARG A 139 1.83 16.50 -30.39
N ALA A 140 2.18 16.49 -29.10
CA ALA A 140 3.48 16.02 -28.64
C ALA A 140 3.69 14.51 -28.94
N SER A 141 2.64 13.69 -28.83
CA SER A 141 2.69 12.26 -29.15
C SER A 141 2.95 12.01 -30.63
N VAL A 142 2.23 12.70 -31.53
CA VAL A 142 2.46 12.56 -32.98
C VAL A 142 3.86 13.05 -33.35
N ALA A 143 4.31 14.16 -32.76
CA ALA A 143 5.66 14.67 -32.98
C ALA A 143 6.73 13.68 -32.49
N ALA A 144 6.51 12.99 -31.37
CA ALA A 144 7.44 11.98 -30.85
C ALA A 144 7.56 10.77 -31.79
N GLU A 145 6.44 10.30 -32.35
CA GLU A 145 6.42 9.21 -33.34
C GLU A 145 7.19 9.62 -34.61
N GLU A 146 6.91 10.80 -35.18
CA GLU A 146 7.66 11.32 -36.33
C GLU A 146 9.15 11.53 -36.06
N GLY A 147 9.50 11.97 -34.85
CA GLY A 147 10.88 12.17 -34.42
C GLY A 147 11.67 10.86 -34.31
N THR A 148 10.95 9.77 -34.03
CA THR A 148 11.50 8.42 -33.95
C THR A 148 11.69 7.84 -35.34
N GLU A 149 10.66 7.89 -36.19
CA GLU A 149 10.71 7.37 -37.56
C GLU A 149 11.75 8.08 -38.44
N ALA A 150 11.83 9.40 -38.37
CA ALA A 150 12.74 10.20 -39.20
C ALA A 150 14.12 10.46 -38.53
N SER A 151 14.40 9.85 -37.38
CA SER A 151 15.64 10.02 -36.61
C SER A 151 16.07 11.50 -36.45
N LYS A 152 15.14 12.36 -36.01
CA LYS A 152 15.35 13.81 -35.91
C LYS A 152 16.24 14.19 -34.72
N ASP A 153 16.90 15.35 -34.86
CA ASP A 153 17.83 15.94 -33.88
C ASP A 153 17.19 16.28 -32.52
N GLU A 154 18.02 16.38 -31.48
CA GLU A 154 17.63 16.78 -30.11
C GLU A 154 16.82 18.10 -30.08
N ARG A 155 17.13 19.06 -30.96
CA ARG A 155 16.41 20.34 -31.05
C ARG A 155 14.93 20.16 -31.42
N PHE A 156 14.61 19.18 -32.26
CA PHE A 156 13.24 18.86 -32.61
C PHE A 156 12.47 18.35 -31.39
N TRP A 157 13.08 17.44 -30.62
CA TRP A 157 12.51 16.91 -29.37
C TRP A 157 12.31 17.99 -28.31
N ARG A 158 13.30 18.88 -28.14
CA ARG A 158 13.19 20.01 -27.20
C ARG A 158 12.02 20.93 -27.53
N ASN A 159 11.81 21.24 -28.80
CA ASN A 159 10.79 22.21 -29.22
C ASN A 159 9.40 21.61 -29.33
N ASN A 160 9.27 20.37 -29.81
CA ASN A 160 7.97 19.80 -30.19
C ASN A 160 7.44 18.76 -29.20
N VAL A 161 8.28 18.23 -28.31
CA VAL A 161 7.86 17.25 -27.30
C VAL A 161 8.09 17.82 -25.90
N PHE A 162 9.32 18.21 -25.56
CA PHE A 162 9.64 18.70 -24.22
C PHE A 162 8.97 20.03 -23.89
N ALA A 163 9.05 21.05 -24.76
CA ALA A 163 8.50 22.36 -24.46
C ALA A 163 6.97 22.36 -24.26
N PRO A 164 6.14 21.69 -25.09
CA PRO A 164 4.71 21.55 -24.84
C PRO A 164 4.43 20.83 -23.51
N LEU A 165 5.12 19.73 -23.23
CA LEU A 165 4.93 18.98 -21.99
C LEU A 165 5.33 19.81 -20.75
N LYS A 166 6.45 20.54 -20.81
CA LYS A 166 7.02 21.26 -19.65
C LYS A 166 6.34 22.58 -19.35
N TYR A 167 6.00 23.36 -20.38
CA TYR A 167 5.54 24.74 -20.21
C TYR A 167 4.04 24.92 -20.46
N SER A 168 3.37 23.91 -21.03
CA SER A 168 1.91 23.92 -21.20
C SER A 168 1.24 22.85 -20.33
N VAL A 169 1.52 21.56 -20.59
CA VAL A 169 0.86 20.46 -19.90
C VAL A 169 1.13 20.47 -18.39
N ALA A 170 2.38 20.64 -17.97
CA ALA A 170 2.73 20.70 -16.55
C ALA A 170 2.02 21.85 -15.81
N GLU A 171 1.99 23.04 -16.42
CA GLU A 171 1.33 24.23 -15.85
C GLU A 171 -0.19 24.06 -15.76
N ILE A 172 -0.82 23.41 -16.75
CA ILE A 172 -2.25 23.12 -16.67
C ILE A 172 -2.53 22.07 -15.59
N PHE A 173 -1.70 21.04 -15.44
CA PHE A 173 -1.81 20.11 -14.31
C PHE A 173 -1.60 20.80 -12.96
N ASP A 174 -0.66 21.74 -12.83
CA ASP A 174 -0.53 22.60 -11.64
C ASP A 174 -1.81 23.40 -11.38
N SER A 175 -2.42 23.96 -12.43
CA SER A 175 -3.68 24.69 -12.29
C SER A 175 -4.85 23.78 -11.89
N ILE A 176 -4.89 22.53 -12.35
CA ILE A 176 -5.94 21.56 -11.96
C ILE A 176 -5.75 21.15 -10.50
N ASP A 177 -4.53 20.79 -10.08
CA ASP A 177 -4.20 20.48 -8.67
C ASP A 177 -4.58 21.65 -7.75
N LEU A 178 -4.25 22.88 -8.15
CA LEU A 178 -4.63 24.07 -7.40
C LEU A 178 -6.14 24.26 -7.30
N SER A 179 -6.89 23.91 -8.35
CA SER A 179 -8.36 23.97 -8.35
C SER A 179 -8.98 22.89 -7.45
N GLN A 180 -8.36 21.72 -7.35
CA GLN A 180 -8.75 20.66 -6.42
C GLN A 180 -8.53 21.08 -4.95
N ARG A 181 -7.40 21.72 -4.64
CA ARG A 181 -7.15 22.26 -3.28
C ARG A 181 -8.17 23.33 -2.88
N ILE A 182 -8.59 24.16 -3.84
CA ILE A 182 -9.66 25.14 -3.59
C ILE A 182 -10.99 24.43 -3.30
N MET A 183 -11.25 23.30 -3.96
CA MET A 183 -12.42 22.48 -3.65
C MET A 183 -12.34 21.87 -2.24
N ASP A 184 -11.16 21.44 -1.77
CA ASP A 184 -10.98 20.99 -0.37
C ASP A 184 -11.34 22.11 0.63
N GLU A 185 -10.86 23.32 0.40
CA GLU A 185 -11.19 24.47 1.25
C GLU A 185 -12.68 24.80 1.24
N ASN A 186 -13.31 24.74 0.07
CA ASN A 186 -14.76 24.93 -0.04
C ASN A 186 -15.52 23.84 0.74
N GLN A 187 -15.12 22.56 0.64
CA GLN A 187 -15.72 21.50 1.45
C GLN A 187 -15.60 21.80 2.95
N HIS A 188 -14.44 22.27 3.40
CA HIS A 188 -14.24 22.66 4.80
C HIS A 188 -15.16 23.82 5.22
N GLN A 189 -15.27 24.87 4.42
CA GLN A 189 -16.18 25.99 4.67
C GLN A 189 -17.65 25.54 4.71
N ILE A 190 -18.06 24.62 3.83
CA ILE A 190 -19.42 24.07 3.84
C ILE A 190 -19.66 23.25 5.10
N ARG A 191 -18.68 22.47 5.59
CA ARG A 191 -18.80 21.75 6.86
C ARG A 191 -18.98 22.70 8.04
N GLU A 192 -18.20 23.78 8.10
CA GLU A 192 -18.35 24.81 9.13
C GLU A 192 -19.72 25.48 9.06
N ARG A 193 -20.17 25.85 7.85
CA ARG A 193 -21.50 26.43 7.63
C ARG A 193 -22.62 25.49 8.07
N ILE A 194 -22.53 24.20 7.76
CA ILE A 194 -23.50 23.20 8.23
C ILE A 194 -23.50 23.12 9.76
N ALA A 195 -22.33 23.09 10.40
CA ALA A 195 -22.22 23.07 11.85
C ALA A 195 -22.84 24.33 12.49
N GLU A 196 -22.60 25.51 11.92
CA GLU A 196 -23.19 26.77 12.36
C GLU A 196 -24.72 26.77 12.21
N LEU A 197 -25.23 26.36 11.05
CA LEU A 197 -26.67 26.26 10.78
C LEU A 197 -27.37 25.33 11.77
N LEU A 198 -26.79 24.14 12.03
CA LEU A 198 -27.30 23.20 13.01
C LEU A 198 -27.15 23.70 14.46
N SER A 199 -26.19 24.58 14.74
CA SER A 199 -26.01 25.14 16.09
C SER A 199 -27.07 26.20 16.43
N GLN A 200 -27.53 26.97 15.44
CA GLN A 200 -28.49 28.05 15.61
C GLN A 200 -29.92 27.52 15.56
N ASN A 201 -30.38 27.06 14.40
CA ASN A 201 -31.78 26.73 14.11
C ASN A 201 -31.90 25.40 13.38
N TRP A 202 -31.57 24.31 14.06
CA TRP A 202 -31.43 22.99 13.46
C TRP A 202 -32.65 22.44 12.70
N HIS A 203 -33.88 22.91 12.94
CA HIS A 203 -35.10 22.38 12.33
C HIS A 203 -35.35 23.02 10.96
N GLU A 204 -35.20 24.35 10.88
CA GLU A 204 -35.27 25.10 9.62
C GLU A 204 -34.00 24.89 8.78
N ALA A 205 -32.88 24.57 9.43
CA ALA A 205 -31.60 24.32 8.77
C ALA A 205 -31.48 22.96 8.06
N ILE A 206 -32.34 21.97 8.33
CA ILE A 206 -32.20 20.61 7.76
C ILE A 206 -32.19 20.69 6.23
N MET A 207 -33.21 21.32 5.65
CA MET A 207 -33.32 21.45 4.19
C MET A 207 -32.12 22.20 3.58
N SER A 208 -31.64 23.24 4.26
CA SER A 208 -30.46 23.98 3.81
C SER A 208 -29.18 23.14 3.89
N CYS A 209 -29.04 22.31 4.92
CA CYS A 209 -27.90 21.41 5.07
C CYS A 209 -27.93 20.30 4.01
N GLU A 210 -29.09 19.68 3.76
CA GLU A 210 -29.30 18.69 2.70
C GLU A 210 -28.95 19.28 1.33
N GLN A 211 -29.43 20.48 1.03
CA GLN A 211 -29.09 21.17 -0.22
C GLN A 211 -27.58 21.37 -0.38
N LEU A 212 -26.89 21.84 0.67
CA LEU A 212 -25.43 22.03 0.65
C LEU A 212 -24.68 20.71 0.46
N LEU A 213 -25.15 19.62 1.10
CA LEU A 213 -24.56 18.28 0.98
C LEU A 213 -24.73 17.73 -0.44
N ASP A 214 -25.93 17.84 -1.02
CA ASP A 214 -26.25 17.36 -2.36
C ASP A 214 -25.50 18.14 -3.45
N GLU A 215 -25.48 19.48 -3.35
CA GLU A 215 -24.77 20.34 -4.29
C GLU A 215 -23.26 20.04 -4.29
N THR A 216 -22.66 19.90 -3.10
CA THR A 216 -21.24 19.55 -2.98
C THR A 216 -20.95 18.15 -3.52
N SER A 217 -21.84 17.19 -3.24
CA SER A 217 -21.71 15.82 -3.75
C SER A 217 -21.79 15.76 -5.27
N GLY A 218 -22.72 16.53 -5.86
CA GLY A 218 -22.87 16.69 -7.31
C GLY A 218 -21.60 17.27 -7.93
N ASN A 219 -21.10 18.38 -7.38
CA ASN A 219 -19.90 19.05 -7.86
C ASN A 219 -18.65 18.14 -7.83
N LEU A 220 -18.47 17.36 -6.76
CA LEU A 220 -17.36 16.40 -6.66
C LEU A 220 -17.48 15.27 -7.68
N ARG A 221 -18.70 14.76 -7.89
CA ARG A 221 -18.93 13.67 -8.85
C ARG A 221 -18.70 14.15 -10.28
N GLU A 222 -19.22 15.31 -10.66
CA GLU A 222 -18.97 15.91 -11.99
C GLU A 222 -17.47 16.14 -12.23
N LEU A 223 -16.74 16.61 -11.21
CA LEU A 223 -15.29 16.77 -11.25
C LEU A 223 -14.60 15.41 -11.51
N GLN A 224 -14.93 14.39 -10.73
CA GLN A 224 -14.29 13.08 -10.87
C GLN A 224 -14.64 12.42 -12.21
N ASP A 225 -15.89 12.54 -12.67
CA ASP A 225 -16.32 11.97 -13.94
C ASP A 225 -15.59 12.61 -15.12
N THR A 226 -15.41 13.93 -15.10
CA THR A 226 -14.64 14.65 -16.13
C THR A 226 -13.15 14.28 -16.11
N LEU A 227 -12.54 14.14 -14.92
CA LEU A 227 -11.16 13.67 -14.79
C LEU A 227 -10.99 12.23 -15.27
N ASN A 228 -11.86 11.30 -14.87
CA ASN A 228 -11.80 9.90 -15.28
C ASN A 228 -11.98 9.75 -16.79
N ALA A 229 -12.91 10.49 -17.39
CA ALA A 229 -13.20 10.42 -18.83
C ALA A 229 -12.01 10.85 -19.71
N ALA A 230 -11.19 11.79 -19.23
CA ALA A 230 -9.99 12.25 -19.93
C ALA A 230 -8.73 11.47 -19.51
N GLY A 231 -8.63 11.08 -18.23
CA GLY A 231 -7.43 10.54 -17.59
C GLY A 231 -6.81 9.38 -18.35
N ASP A 232 -7.59 8.35 -18.68
CA ASP A 232 -7.09 7.18 -19.41
C ASP A 232 -6.52 7.54 -20.79
N LYS A 233 -7.15 8.49 -21.49
CA LYS A 233 -6.67 8.95 -22.80
C LYS A 233 -5.35 9.72 -22.65
N LEU A 234 -5.25 10.61 -21.66
CA LEU A 234 -4.01 11.36 -21.41
C LEU A 234 -2.87 10.41 -21.04
N GLN A 235 -3.14 9.44 -20.16
CA GLN A 235 -2.17 8.44 -19.73
C GLN A 235 -1.69 7.58 -20.91
N ALA A 236 -2.60 7.14 -21.78
CA ALA A 236 -2.27 6.38 -22.97
C ALA A 236 -1.35 7.17 -23.92
N GLN A 237 -1.58 8.47 -24.13
CA GLN A 237 -0.72 9.29 -24.99
C GLN A 237 0.65 9.56 -24.34
N LEU A 238 0.70 9.79 -23.03
CA LEU A 238 1.98 9.91 -22.30
C LEU A 238 2.80 8.62 -22.40
N LEU A 239 2.15 7.45 -22.29
CA LEU A 239 2.79 6.15 -22.47
C LEU A 239 3.28 5.94 -23.92
N ARG A 240 2.54 6.43 -24.93
CA ARG A 240 3.00 6.42 -26.33
C ARG A 240 4.28 7.23 -26.50
N ILE A 241 4.33 8.44 -25.95
CA ILE A 241 5.55 9.26 -25.98
C ILE A 241 6.70 8.52 -25.28
N GLN A 242 6.44 7.92 -24.13
CA GLN A 242 7.44 7.15 -23.38
C GLN A 242 7.99 5.97 -24.20
N SER A 243 7.12 5.25 -24.90
CA SER A 243 7.53 4.13 -25.76
C SER A 243 8.49 4.54 -26.88
N CYS A 244 8.37 5.78 -27.38
CA CYS A 244 9.27 6.36 -28.39
C CYS A 244 10.67 6.70 -27.83
N LEU A 245 10.80 6.81 -26.51
CA LEU A 245 12.07 7.10 -25.82
C LEU A 245 12.84 5.83 -25.44
N ILE A 246 12.20 4.66 -25.49
CA ILE A 246 12.84 3.38 -25.20
C ILE A 246 13.99 3.17 -26.20
N ALA A 247 15.21 3.06 -25.68
CA ALA A 247 16.50 2.95 -26.40
C ALA A 247 17.19 4.26 -26.83
N ARG A 248 16.75 5.43 -26.35
CA ARG A 248 17.45 6.72 -26.56
C ARG A 248 17.96 7.31 -25.24
N ASP A 249 19.25 7.14 -24.97
CA ASP A 249 19.90 7.64 -23.74
C ASP A 249 20.11 9.16 -23.72
N ASP A 250 20.01 9.83 -24.87
CA ASP A 250 20.19 11.28 -25.03
C ASP A 250 18.97 12.11 -24.56
N LEU A 251 17.82 11.45 -24.32
CA LEU A 251 16.54 12.10 -24.03
C LEU A 251 15.98 11.82 -22.62
N ASP A 252 16.83 11.41 -21.67
CA ASP A 252 16.42 11.06 -20.29
C ASP A 252 15.62 12.18 -19.59
N PHE A 253 15.95 13.46 -19.87
CA PHE A 253 15.21 14.59 -19.30
C PHE A 253 13.73 14.66 -19.74
N ILE A 254 13.38 14.08 -20.90
CA ILE A 254 11.98 13.96 -21.37
C ILE A 254 11.29 12.80 -20.66
N ASP A 255 11.97 11.66 -20.50
CA ASP A 255 11.41 10.50 -19.79
C ASP A 255 11.10 10.85 -18.33
N GLN A 256 12.04 11.50 -17.63
CA GLN A 256 11.82 12.01 -16.28
C GLN A 256 10.62 12.98 -16.21
N LEU A 257 10.43 13.84 -17.22
CA LEU A 257 9.29 14.74 -17.27
C LEU A 257 7.97 13.96 -17.45
N ILE A 258 7.94 12.96 -18.32
CA ILE A 258 6.75 12.13 -18.56
C ILE A 258 6.37 11.36 -17.31
N VAL A 259 7.33 10.71 -16.64
CA VAL A 259 7.10 10.01 -15.37
C VAL A 259 6.55 10.96 -14.32
N ASN A 260 7.08 12.19 -14.23
CA ASN A 260 6.54 13.21 -13.33
C ASN A 260 5.11 13.62 -13.67
N LEU A 261 4.78 13.76 -14.96
CA LEU A 261 3.42 14.10 -15.43
C LEU A 261 2.43 12.96 -15.17
N GLN A 262 2.82 11.71 -15.43
CA GLN A 262 2.02 10.51 -15.13
C GLN A 262 1.73 10.41 -13.63
N ASN A 263 2.77 10.48 -12.79
CA ASN A 263 2.62 10.47 -11.33
C ASN A 263 1.71 11.60 -10.82
N LYS A 264 1.77 12.78 -11.47
CA LYS A 264 0.92 13.91 -11.11
C LYS A 264 -0.54 13.70 -11.52
N LEU A 265 -0.77 13.17 -12.73
CA LEU A 265 -2.10 12.81 -13.20
C LEU A 265 -2.75 11.76 -12.28
N ASP A 266 -1.98 10.72 -11.92
CA ASP A 266 -2.45 9.68 -11.00
C ASP A 266 -2.81 10.25 -9.62
N ARG A 267 -2.02 11.19 -9.09
CA ARG A 267 -2.33 11.90 -7.83
C ARG A 267 -3.62 12.72 -7.93
N ILE A 268 -3.79 13.47 -9.02
CA ILE A 268 -4.98 14.30 -9.29
C ILE A 268 -6.25 13.43 -9.34
N ILE A 269 -6.19 12.29 -10.03
CA ILE A 269 -7.33 11.36 -10.15
C ILE A 269 -7.60 10.64 -8.83
N SER A 270 -6.55 10.19 -8.14
CA SER A 270 -6.67 9.46 -6.87
C SER A 270 -7.25 10.32 -5.75
N TRP A 271 -6.82 11.58 -5.63
CA TRP A 271 -7.37 12.52 -4.65
C TRP A 271 -8.88 12.71 -4.82
N GLY A 272 -9.36 12.84 -6.06
CA GLY A 272 -10.78 13.16 -6.28
C GLY A 272 -11.70 12.02 -5.84
N GLN A 273 -11.28 10.77 -6.02
CA GLN A 273 -12.00 9.61 -5.47
C GLN A 273 -11.97 9.59 -3.93
N GLN A 274 -10.82 9.85 -3.32
CA GLN A 274 -10.70 9.91 -1.86
C GLN A 274 -11.57 11.03 -1.26
N ALA A 275 -11.62 12.20 -1.92
CA ALA A 275 -12.44 13.32 -1.50
C ALA A 275 -13.94 12.98 -1.52
N ILE A 276 -14.40 12.24 -2.54
CA ILE A 276 -15.78 11.72 -2.61
C ILE A 276 -16.07 10.77 -1.44
N ASP A 277 -15.18 9.82 -1.17
CA ASP A 277 -15.39 8.84 -0.10
C ASP A 277 -15.43 9.49 1.29
N LEU A 278 -14.54 10.47 1.54
CA LEU A 278 -14.55 11.29 2.75
C LEU A 278 -15.83 12.12 2.87
N TRP A 279 -16.31 12.68 1.75
CA TRP A 279 -17.55 13.44 1.73
C TRP A 279 -18.78 12.57 2.01
N ILE A 280 -18.86 11.37 1.42
CA ILE A 280 -19.90 10.38 1.72
C ILE A 280 -19.87 9.98 3.20
N GLY A 281 -18.67 9.83 3.78
CA GLY A 281 -18.51 9.59 5.21
C GLY A 281 -19.08 10.72 6.06
N TYR A 282 -18.81 11.98 5.69
CA TYR A 282 -19.34 13.16 6.35
C TYR A 282 -20.87 13.27 6.19
N ASP A 283 -21.39 13.10 4.98
CA ASP A 283 -22.83 13.09 4.68
C ASP A 283 -23.59 12.09 5.57
N ARG A 284 -23.11 10.84 5.64
CA ARG A 284 -23.70 9.81 6.50
C ARG A 284 -23.65 10.20 7.97
N HIS A 285 -22.56 10.85 8.41
CA HIS A 285 -22.43 11.33 9.77
C HIS A 285 -23.46 12.43 10.08
N VAL A 286 -23.66 13.40 9.18
CA VAL A 286 -24.67 14.46 9.34
C VAL A 286 -26.08 13.85 9.41
N HIS A 287 -26.44 12.94 8.50
CA HIS A 287 -27.73 12.26 8.55
C HIS A 287 -27.94 11.44 9.83
N LYS A 288 -26.89 10.77 10.31
CA LYS A 288 -26.92 10.07 11.60
C LYS A 288 -27.12 11.06 12.76
N PHE A 289 -26.46 12.22 12.71
CA PHE A 289 -26.61 13.28 13.71
C PHE A 289 -28.04 13.84 13.71
N ILE A 290 -28.62 14.12 12.55
CA ILE A 290 -30.02 14.58 12.43
C ILE A 290 -30.95 13.54 13.08
N ARG A 291 -30.82 12.26 12.73
CA ARG A 291 -31.66 11.19 13.28
C ARG A 291 -31.49 10.95 14.78
N THR A 292 -30.27 11.12 15.31
CA THR A 292 -29.96 10.75 16.70
C THR A 292 -30.12 11.91 17.66
N ALA A 293 -29.67 13.11 17.28
CA ALA A 293 -29.63 14.28 18.15
C ALA A 293 -30.83 15.20 17.92
N ILE A 294 -31.25 15.43 16.67
CA ILE A 294 -32.30 16.40 16.34
C ILE A 294 -33.68 15.75 16.43
N ASP A 295 -33.89 14.61 15.77
CA ASP A 295 -35.20 13.93 15.76
C ASP A 295 -35.63 13.47 17.15
N MET A 296 -34.67 13.07 18.00
CA MET A 296 -34.91 12.67 19.39
C MET A 296 -35.15 13.86 20.34
N ASP A 297 -34.64 15.05 20.02
CA ASP A 297 -34.77 16.26 20.86
C ASP A 297 -35.21 17.47 20.02
N LYS A 298 -36.34 17.40 19.32
CA LYS A 298 -36.78 18.43 18.35
C LYS A 298 -36.70 19.88 18.85
N ASN A 299 -36.98 20.10 20.14
CA ASN A 299 -37.03 21.42 20.78
C ASN A 299 -35.77 21.80 21.57
N ARG A 300 -34.73 20.96 21.56
CA ARG A 300 -33.42 21.16 22.25
C ARG A 300 -33.52 21.18 23.76
N VAL A 301 -34.62 20.68 24.30
CA VAL A 301 -34.92 20.75 25.73
C VAL A 301 -34.04 19.77 26.49
N PHE A 302 -33.83 18.57 25.95
CA PHE A 302 -32.96 17.58 26.58
C PHE A 302 -31.51 18.04 26.61
N GLY A 303 -30.97 18.52 25.49
CA GLY A 303 -29.59 19.00 25.41
C GLY A 303 -29.30 20.18 26.34
N GLN A 304 -30.23 21.15 26.42
CA GLN A 304 -30.09 22.30 27.34
C GLN A 304 -30.15 21.87 28.81
N ARG A 305 -31.13 21.02 29.17
CA ARG A 305 -31.26 20.50 30.55
C ARG A 305 -30.09 19.60 30.95
N LEU A 306 -29.54 18.82 30.03
CA LEU A 306 -28.37 18.00 30.28
C LEU A 306 -27.15 18.87 30.57
N ARG A 307 -26.95 19.97 29.81
CA ARG A 307 -25.87 20.93 30.09
C ARG A 307 -26.04 21.58 31.47
N GLN A 308 -27.25 22.01 31.80
CA GLN A 308 -27.55 22.56 33.13
C GLN A 308 -27.34 21.51 34.24
N SER A 309 -27.76 20.26 34.01
CA SER A 309 -27.57 19.14 34.94
C SER A 309 -26.09 18.83 35.17
N ILE A 310 -25.22 18.95 34.16
CA ILE A 310 -23.76 18.82 34.33
C ILE A 310 -23.22 19.95 35.20
N GLN A 311 -23.69 21.18 34.99
CA GLN A 311 -23.26 22.33 35.79
C GLN A 311 -23.70 22.19 37.27
N ASP A 312 -24.92 21.71 37.49
CA ASP A 312 -25.52 21.52 38.81
C ASP A 312 -25.20 20.13 39.43
N TYR A 313 -24.39 19.31 38.76
CA TYR A 313 -24.14 17.91 39.14
C TYR A 313 -23.64 17.76 40.58
N TYR A 314 -22.77 18.66 41.03
CA TYR A 314 -22.20 18.63 42.38
C TYR A 314 -23.19 19.00 43.48
N ASN A 315 -24.33 19.65 43.16
CA ASN A 315 -25.37 19.96 44.15
C ASN A 315 -26.14 18.71 44.55
N SER A 316 -26.36 17.79 43.62
CA SER A 316 -27.03 16.51 43.86
C SER A 316 -26.45 15.41 42.94
N PRO A 317 -25.33 14.79 43.34
CA PRO A 317 -24.67 13.77 42.53
C PRO A 317 -25.54 12.51 42.39
N TRP A 318 -25.50 11.93 41.20
CA TRP A 318 -26.15 10.66 40.89
C TRP A 318 -25.21 9.79 40.05
N LEU A 319 -25.45 8.48 40.07
CA LEU A 319 -24.62 7.47 39.42
C LEU A 319 -25.49 6.59 38.52
N LEU A 320 -24.93 6.16 37.39
CA LEU A 320 -25.55 5.17 36.52
C LEU A 320 -25.22 3.76 37.01
N TYR A 321 -26.24 2.93 37.19
CA TYR A 321 -26.04 1.50 37.40
C TYR A 321 -25.79 0.82 36.05
N THR A 322 -24.64 0.16 35.93
CA THR A 322 -24.33 -0.76 34.82
C THR A 322 -24.30 -2.18 35.35
N ALA A 323 -24.78 -3.13 34.56
CA ALA A 323 -24.73 -4.54 34.91
C ALA A 323 -23.26 -4.99 34.92
N LYS A 324 -22.71 -5.19 36.11
CA LYS A 324 -21.37 -5.73 36.30
C LYS A 324 -21.49 -7.13 36.89
N ALA A 325 -21.53 -8.12 36.01
CA ALA A 325 -21.42 -9.51 36.43
C ALA A 325 -20.01 -9.76 37.01
N ASP A 326 -19.92 -10.64 38.00
CA ASP A 326 -18.63 -11.10 38.49
C ASP A 326 -17.92 -11.84 37.36
N ALA A 327 -16.66 -11.45 37.11
CA ALA A 327 -15.84 -12.14 36.12
C ALA A 327 -15.65 -13.59 36.58
N LEU A 328 -15.65 -14.52 35.62
CA LEU A 328 -15.34 -15.91 35.91
C LEU A 328 -13.92 -15.97 36.48
N LEU A 329 -13.82 -16.40 37.74
CA LEU A 329 -12.53 -16.64 38.38
C LEU A 329 -11.98 -17.94 37.82
N ASP A 330 -10.99 -17.83 36.95
CA ASP A 330 -10.23 -18.97 36.47
C ASP A 330 -8.90 -19.07 37.23
N LEU A 331 -8.39 -20.29 37.32
CA LEU A 331 -7.02 -20.51 37.77
C LEU A 331 -6.09 -19.93 36.69
N ARG A 332 -4.97 -19.32 37.11
CA ARG A 332 -3.96 -18.93 36.14
C ARG A 332 -3.40 -20.20 35.50
N ASP A 333 -3.38 -20.20 34.18
CA ASP A 333 -2.71 -21.24 33.41
C ASP A 333 -1.20 -20.99 33.47
N ASP A 334 -0.58 -21.45 34.56
CA ASP A 334 0.86 -21.33 34.80
C ASP A 334 1.64 -22.43 34.03
N GLU A 335 1.29 -22.75 32.79
CA GLU A 335 2.11 -23.63 31.92
C GLU A 335 3.48 -23.00 31.60
N ALA A 336 3.60 -21.67 31.69
CA ALA A 336 4.85 -20.95 31.41
C ALA A 336 5.80 -20.79 32.63
N MET A 337 5.39 -21.15 33.85
CA MET A 337 6.25 -21.07 35.05
C MET A 337 6.89 -22.42 35.43
N LEU A 338 6.57 -23.51 34.72
CA LEU A 338 7.26 -24.80 34.85
C LEU A 338 8.23 -25.09 33.68
N ASN A 339 8.71 -24.05 32.99
CA ASN A 339 9.82 -24.20 32.04
C ASN A 339 11.16 -23.79 32.66
N GLU A 340 11.64 -24.59 33.61
CA GLU A 340 13.09 -24.67 33.91
C GLU A 340 13.70 -26.02 33.47
N ALA A 341 12.91 -26.96 32.95
CA ALA A 341 13.43 -28.20 32.40
C ALA A 341 12.42 -28.87 31.47
N GLU A 342 12.16 -28.30 30.28
CA GLU A 342 12.00 -29.19 29.13
C GLU A 342 13.38 -29.82 28.90
N SER A 343 13.73 -30.81 29.71
CA SER A 343 14.97 -31.56 29.57
C SER A 343 14.85 -32.36 28.29
N VAL A 344 15.32 -31.79 27.19
CA VAL A 344 15.48 -32.53 25.96
C VAL A 344 16.48 -33.63 26.25
N GLY A 345 16.03 -34.89 26.21
CA GLY A 345 16.93 -36.02 26.35
C GLY A 345 17.96 -35.99 25.22
N GLU A 346 19.24 -35.92 25.55
CA GLU A 346 20.31 -35.99 24.57
C GLU A 346 20.43 -37.44 24.09
N LEU A 347 20.25 -37.67 22.78
CA LEU A 347 20.48 -38.98 22.18
C LEU A 347 22.00 -39.18 21.98
N PRO A 348 22.56 -40.36 22.30
CA PRO A 348 23.96 -40.67 22.01
C PRO A 348 24.25 -40.53 20.51
N SER A 349 25.37 -39.90 20.16
CA SER A 349 25.73 -39.58 18.76
C SER A 349 26.31 -40.76 17.97
N GLU A 350 26.63 -41.86 18.62
CA GLU A 350 27.36 -42.96 17.98
C GLU A 350 26.43 -44.09 17.57
N LEU A 351 26.47 -44.39 16.27
CA LEU A 351 25.69 -45.43 15.64
C LEU A 351 26.57 -46.67 15.53
N GLU A 352 26.38 -47.63 16.44
CA GLU A 352 27.09 -48.90 16.42
C GLU A 352 26.41 -49.86 15.45
N TYR A 353 27.20 -50.44 14.53
CA TYR A 353 26.72 -51.46 13.61
C TYR A 353 27.12 -52.83 14.12
N GLU A 354 26.15 -53.72 14.28
CA GLU A 354 26.40 -55.14 14.51
C GLU A 354 26.38 -55.92 13.19
N SER A 355 27.39 -56.77 13.00
CA SER A 355 27.43 -57.70 11.88
C SER A 355 26.67 -58.97 12.26
N LEU A 356 25.55 -59.21 11.61
CA LEU A 356 24.82 -60.47 11.71
C LEU A 356 25.46 -61.48 10.75
N SER A 357 26.08 -62.52 11.30
CA SER A 357 26.66 -63.62 10.53
C SER A 357 25.64 -64.74 10.42
N ASP A 358 24.94 -64.80 9.29
CA ASP A 358 23.98 -65.87 9.03
C ASP A 358 24.70 -67.15 8.58
N VAL A 359 24.83 -68.10 9.52
CA VAL A 359 25.38 -69.45 9.29
C VAL A 359 24.46 -70.31 8.37
N GLN A 360 23.34 -69.74 7.91
CA GLN A 360 22.35 -70.42 7.07
C GLN A 360 22.89 -70.77 5.68
N GLU A 361 23.76 -69.96 5.06
CA GLU A 361 24.32 -70.28 3.74
C GLU A 361 25.16 -71.56 3.74
N GLN A 362 25.94 -71.80 4.80
CA GLN A 362 26.71 -73.04 4.94
C GLN A 362 25.78 -74.25 5.07
N ILE A 363 24.66 -74.11 5.78
CA ILE A 363 23.65 -75.17 5.91
C ILE A 363 23.01 -75.45 4.55
N VAL A 364 22.65 -74.41 3.78
CA VAL A 364 22.08 -74.56 2.43
C VAL A 364 23.05 -75.32 1.52
N SER A 365 24.33 -74.94 1.51
CA SER A 365 25.35 -75.61 0.69
C SER A 365 25.52 -77.09 1.07
N ALA A 366 25.57 -77.39 2.38
CA ALA A 366 25.64 -78.77 2.85
C ALA A 366 24.40 -79.61 2.46
N MET A 367 23.20 -79.02 2.55
CA MET A 367 21.96 -79.70 2.17
C MET A 367 21.85 -79.92 0.67
N GLN A 368 22.27 -78.96 -0.15
CA GLN A 368 22.38 -79.13 -1.60
C GLN A 368 23.34 -80.27 -1.96
N ALA A 369 24.51 -80.33 -1.31
CA ALA A 369 25.47 -81.41 -1.50
C ALA A 369 24.90 -82.78 -1.12
N HIS A 370 24.03 -82.85 -0.10
CA HIS A 370 23.35 -84.08 0.29
C HIS A 370 22.27 -84.52 -0.71
N LEU A 371 21.55 -83.59 -1.34
CA LEU A 371 20.47 -83.90 -2.29
C LEU A 371 20.97 -84.13 -3.73
N ALA A 372 22.15 -83.60 -4.09
CA ALA A 372 22.73 -83.74 -5.44
C ALA A 372 22.90 -85.19 -5.93
N PRO A 373 23.30 -86.19 -5.11
CA PRO A 373 23.41 -87.59 -5.54
C PRO A 373 22.08 -88.19 -5.98
N PHE A 374 20.97 -87.80 -5.35
CA PHE A 374 19.64 -88.28 -5.71
C PHE A 374 19.26 -87.89 -7.14
N ARG A 375 19.62 -86.65 -7.55
CA ARG A 375 19.47 -86.19 -8.93
C ARG A 375 20.41 -86.91 -9.90
N ALA A 376 21.69 -87.10 -9.53
CA ALA A 376 22.67 -87.72 -10.40
C ALA A 376 22.39 -89.20 -10.69
N GLU A 377 21.86 -89.95 -9.71
CA GLU A 377 21.55 -91.37 -9.82
C GLU A 377 20.09 -91.65 -10.25
N GLY A 378 19.25 -90.61 -10.35
CA GLY A 378 17.83 -90.73 -10.72
C GLY A 378 16.96 -91.44 -9.66
N LYS A 379 17.40 -91.45 -8.39
CA LYS A 379 16.66 -92.06 -7.28
C LYS A 379 15.58 -91.09 -6.78
N PRO A 380 14.35 -91.54 -6.47
CA PRO A 380 13.31 -90.65 -5.96
C PRO A 380 13.64 -90.05 -4.58
N ILE A 381 13.29 -88.77 -4.34
CA ILE A 381 13.43 -88.08 -3.05
C ILE A 381 12.13 -88.23 -2.24
N ASP A 382 12.19 -88.98 -1.14
CA ASP A 382 11.14 -88.99 -0.13
C ASP A 382 11.51 -88.02 1.00
N LEU A 383 10.78 -86.91 1.08
CA LEU A 383 11.01 -85.85 2.05
C LEU A 383 10.78 -86.32 3.49
N GLY A 384 9.85 -87.25 3.75
CA GLY A 384 9.57 -87.72 5.11
C GLY A 384 10.76 -88.46 5.71
N VAL A 385 11.42 -89.30 4.90
CA VAL A 385 12.61 -90.07 5.31
C VAL A 385 13.83 -89.16 5.44
N ILE A 386 14.06 -88.28 4.45
CA ILE A 386 15.24 -87.41 4.43
C ILE A 386 15.19 -86.38 5.56
N LEU A 387 14.02 -85.80 5.83
CA LEU A 387 13.86 -84.87 6.94
C LEU A 387 14.06 -85.60 8.28
N ARG A 388 13.57 -86.83 8.44
CA ARG A 388 13.79 -87.60 9.69
C ARG A 388 15.28 -87.86 9.92
N GLU A 389 16.01 -88.21 8.88
CA GLU A 389 17.45 -88.47 8.98
C GLU A 389 18.26 -87.19 9.22
N GLN A 390 17.97 -86.11 8.50
CA GLN A 390 18.71 -84.86 8.64
C GLN A 390 18.38 -84.15 9.95
N LEU A 391 17.11 -84.11 10.37
CA LEU A 391 16.73 -83.49 11.64
C LEU A 391 17.34 -84.22 12.85
N ALA A 392 17.60 -85.54 12.77
CA ALA A 392 18.31 -86.25 13.83
C ALA A 392 19.77 -85.78 14.02
N ARG A 393 20.39 -85.18 12.99
CA ARG A 393 21.79 -84.69 13.03
C ARG A 393 21.93 -83.28 13.59
N PHE A 394 20.83 -82.52 13.66
CA PHE A 394 20.82 -81.15 14.17
C PHE A 394 20.02 -81.05 15.47
N PRO A 395 20.34 -80.12 16.38
CA PRO A 395 19.54 -79.87 17.56
C PRO A 395 18.17 -79.29 17.18
N GLU A 396 17.17 -79.55 18.03
CA GLU A 396 15.77 -79.16 17.80
C GLU A 396 15.58 -77.67 17.47
N SER A 397 16.41 -76.80 18.06
CA SER A 397 16.38 -75.35 17.84
C SER A 397 16.60 -74.91 16.38
N ARG A 398 17.20 -75.76 15.53
CA ARG A 398 17.42 -75.46 14.10
C ARG A 398 16.57 -76.33 13.18
N HIS A 399 15.66 -77.14 13.72
CA HIS A 399 14.88 -78.08 12.92
C HIS A 399 14.00 -77.39 11.88
N PHE A 400 13.39 -76.26 12.24
CA PHE A 400 12.56 -75.50 11.29
C PHE A 400 13.38 -74.99 10.09
N ASP A 401 14.51 -74.32 10.34
CA ASP A 401 15.34 -73.76 9.28
C ASP A 401 15.90 -74.85 8.39
N VAL A 402 16.41 -75.93 8.98
CA VAL A 402 16.95 -77.08 8.24
C VAL A 402 15.84 -77.76 7.42
N ALA A 403 14.66 -78.00 8.00
CA ALA A 403 13.55 -78.62 7.29
C ALA A 403 13.07 -77.74 6.13
N ARG A 404 12.91 -76.44 6.36
CA ARG A 404 12.50 -75.48 5.33
C ARG A 404 13.52 -75.42 4.19
N ILE A 405 14.82 -75.35 4.52
CA ILE A 405 15.88 -75.33 3.52
C ILE A 405 15.86 -76.63 2.71
N ILE A 406 15.78 -77.80 3.35
CA ILE A 406 15.76 -79.09 2.65
C ILE A 406 14.56 -79.18 1.72
N VAL A 407 13.36 -78.79 2.17
CA VAL A 407 12.15 -78.79 1.35
C VAL A 407 12.32 -77.85 0.15
N ASP A 408 12.77 -76.61 0.37
CA ASP A 408 12.99 -75.64 -0.71
C ASP A 408 14.03 -76.14 -1.72
N GLN A 409 15.13 -76.75 -1.25
CA GLN A 409 16.16 -77.31 -2.13
C GLN A 409 15.68 -78.57 -2.87
N ALA A 410 14.91 -79.43 -2.22
CA ALA A 410 14.38 -80.65 -2.85
C ALA A 410 13.37 -80.34 -3.96
N VAL A 411 12.44 -79.40 -3.73
CA VAL A 411 11.45 -78.97 -4.74
C VAL A 411 12.13 -78.28 -5.92
N LYS A 412 13.25 -77.57 -5.71
CA LYS A 412 14.03 -77.00 -6.81
C LYS A 412 14.65 -78.05 -7.74
N LEU A 413 14.93 -79.26 -7.23
CA LEU A 413 15.55 -80.32 -8.02
C LEU A 413 14.55 -81.03 -8.94
N GLY A 414 13.27 -81.05 -8.61
CA GLY A 414 12.27 -81.77 -9.39
C GLY A 414 10.87 -81.70 -8.80
N MET A 415 9.92 -82.33 -9.47
CA MET A 415 8.52 -82.42 -9.05
C MET A 415 8.10 -83.89 -8.88
N ALA A 416 7.09 -84.12 -8.05
CA ALA A 416 6.49 -85.44 -7.94
C ALA A 416 5.50 -85.67 -9.08
N SER A 417 5.66 -86.76 -9.84
CA SER A 417 4.76 -87.13 -10.93
C SER A 417 3.31 -87.31 -10.47
N GLN A 418 3.13 -87.77 -9.22
CA GLN A 418 1.84 -88.01 -8.58
C GLN A 418 1.07 -86.71 -8.27
N ASP A 419 1.75 -85.56 -8.17
CA ASP A 419 1.06 -84.26 -8.02
C ASP A 419 0.19 -83.94 -9.24
N SER A 420 0.66 -84.29 -10.45
CA SER A 420 -0.12 -84.11 -11.69
C SER A 420 -1.36 -85.00 -11.78
N GLN A 421 -1.41 -86.07 -10.99
CA GLN A 421 -2.52 -87.03 -10.94
C GLN A 421 -3.55 -86.67 -9.85
N ALA A 422 -3.37 -85.53 -9.17
CA ALA A 422 -4.22 -85.07 -8.06
C ALA A 422 -4.37 -86.09 -6.92
N VAL A 423 -3.36 -86.92 -6.70
CA VAL A 423 -3.30 -87.82 -5.54
C VAL A 423 -2.88 -87.01 -4.32
N TYR A 424 -3.77 -86.90 -3.34
CA TYR A 424 -3.53 -86.10 -2.14
C TYR A 424 -2.55 -86.82 -1.19
N PRO A 425 -1.35 -86.26 -0.90
CA PRO A 425 -0.41 -86.86 0.03
C PRO A 425 -0.97 -86.85 1.46
N GLN A 426 -0.70 -87.91 2.22
CA GLN A 426 -0.94 -87.92 3.67
C GLN A 426 0.21 -87.25 4.42
N TRP A 427 -0.08 -86.68 5.59
CA TRP A 427 0.94 -86.16 6.48
C TRP A 427 1.81 -87.30 7.03
N GLN A 428 3.12 -87.18 6.84
CA GLN A 428 4.08 -88.15 7.36
C GLN A 428 4.80 -87.55 8.56
N SER A 429 4.77 -88.25 9.70
CA SER A 429 5.47 -87.81 10.91
C SER A 429 6.98 -87.89 10.74
N ILE A 430 7.68 -86.79 11.04
CA ILE A 430 9.13 -86.66 10.93
C ILE A 430 9.80 -86.79 12.31
N ASN A 431 9.11 -86.43 13.39
CA ASN A 431 9.60 -86.64 14.76
C ASN A 431 8.47 -87.05 15.72
N ASP A 432 8.85 -87.53 16.91
CA ASP A 432 7.91 -88.00 17.94
C ASP A 432 7.20 -86.85 18.69
N GLN A 433 7.55 -85.59 18.40
CA GLN A 433 7.03 -84.40 19.06
C GLN A 433 5.97 -83.64 18.24
N GLY A 434 5.52 -84.20 17.11
CA GLY A 434 4.40 -83.69 16.32
C GLY A 434 4.76 -82.90 15.07
N ALA A 435 6.02 -82.91 14.61
CA ALA A 435 6.39 -82.37 13.31
C ALA A 435 6.08 -83.37 12.20
N GLU A 436 5.33 -82.94 11.19
CA GLU A 436 4.91 -83.76 10.06
C GLU A 436 5.16 -83.02 8.75
N VAL A 437 5.44 -83.77 7.67
CA VAL A 437 5.52 -83.22 6.31
C VAL A 437 4.56 -83.93 5.39
N GLN A 438 3.90 -83.11 4.59
CA GLN A 438 3.02 -83.53 3.53
C GLN A 438 3.71 -83.26 2.20
N ALA A 439 4.23 -84.31 1.57
CA ALA A 439 4.79 -84.23 0.23
C ALA A 439 4.69 -85.58 -0.46
N ASN A 440 4.42 -85.56 -1.76
CA ASN A 440 4.58 -86.74 -2.62
C ASN A 440 6.08 -86.95 -2.93
N VAL A 441 6.43 -88.19 -3.27
CA VAL A 441 7.82 -88.57 -3.57
C VAL A 441 8.26 -87.93 -4.89
N ILE A 442 9.37 -87.17 -4.87
CA ILE A 442 9.90 -86.49 -6.05
C ILE A 442 10.65 -87.50 -6.91
N ASP A 443 10.08 -87.85 -8.06
CA ASP A 443 10.61 -88.85 -9.01
C ASP A 443 10.96 -88.25 -10.37
N GLN A 444 10.48 -87.04 -10.70
CA GLN A 444 10.81 -86.34 -11.94
C GLN A 444 11.75 -85.17 -11.67
N TYR A 445 13.02 -85.38 -11.99
CA TYR A 445 14.03 -84.33 -11.89
C TYR A 445 14.03 -83.39 -13.09
N ASN A 446 14.17 -82.10 -12.80
CA ASN A 446 14.42 -81.09 -13.83
C ASN A 446 15.80 -81.34 -14.44
N LYS A 447 15.89 -81.39 -15.77
CA LYS A 447 17.17 -81.59 -16.47
C LYS A 447 18.13 -80.45 -16.21
#